data_AF-A0A800MCV8-F1
#
_entry.id   AF-A0A800MCV8-F1
#
_cell.length_a   1.000
_cell.length_b   1.000
_cell.length_c   1.000
_cell.angle_alpha   90.00
_cell.angle_beta   90.00
_cell.angle_gamma   90.00
#
_symmetry.space_group_name_H-M   'P 1'
#
loop_
_entity.id
_entity.type
_entity.pdbx_description
1 polymer ?
#
loop_
_entity_poly.entity_id
_entity_poly.type
_entity_poly.pdbx_seq_one_letter_code
_entity_poly.pdbx_strand_id
1 'polypeptide(L)'
;MPYLVPFITALLGLLSPQEPVPQSASPDRLAHRLAGWDLDRQPWSSETGWLTGLLEVLEIPPSAQTLVFSQTSFQNTRISSHQPRALFFGDDVYLGWIPGAPVVEVITLGEAEGPGFFTIDQSNTKRPRLTVHGEDCLTCHGGPLTHNRPGLLARSVHPAADGIPILGFGSNLVDHTTPLAKRWGGWFVTGDTGGQPHLGNRTTTDEEGPLVAAEHSAPEFLASRLKRLHYPSEGSDLLALMVLEHQLDLHNRMTEARLEVASALERDRVLAPLLGESADRRSSSSIEILEHQAERLL
;
A
#
# COMPACT_ATOMS: atom_id res chain seq x y z
N MET A 1 53.50 -1.60 21.93
CA MET A 1 52.89 -0.61 21.03
C MET A 1 53.86 -0.45 19.86
N PRO A 2 53.64 -1.03 18.66
CA PRO A 2 52.50 -0.70 17.78
C PRO A 2 52.14 -1.79 16.72
N TYR A 3 51.11 -2.62 16.86
CA TYR A 3 50.61 -3.48 15.74
C TYR A 3 49.13 -3.84 15.92
N LEU A 4 48.25 -2.84 16.02
CA LEU A 4 46.81 -3.06 16.26
C LEU A 4 45.94 -2.20 15.34
N VAL A 5 46.33 -2.07 14.07
CA VAL A 5 45.64 -1.20 13.10
C VAL A 5 45.16 -1.89 11.79
N PRO A 6 45.55 -3.12 11.38
CA PRO A 6 44.96 -3.68 10.16
C PRO A 6 43.67 -4.50 10.38
N PHE A 7 43.21 -4.74 11.63
CA PHE A 7 42.05 -5.61 11.89
C PHE A 7 40.70 -4.89 12.05
N ILE A 8 40.68 -3.56 12.17
CA ILE A 8 39.43 -2.79 12.36
C ILE A 8 38.81 -2.39 11.00
N THR A 9 39.59 -2.33 9.92
CA THR A 9 39.08 -1.92 8.60
C THR A 9 38.32 -3.04 7.88
N ALA A 10 38.54 -4.31 8.23
CA ALA A 10 37.81 -5.44 7.64
C ALA A 10 36.42 -5.66 8.26
N LEU A 11 36.16 -5.12 9.47
CA LEU A 11 34.85 -5.23 10.12
C LEU A 11 33.91 -4.06 9.79
N LEU A 12 34.45 -2.90 9.42
CA LEU A 12 33.66 -1.71 9.03
C LEU A 12 33.21 -1.73 7.57
N GLY A 13 33.83 -2.55 6.70
CA GLY A 13 33.39 -2.75 5.31
C GLY A 13 32.11 -3.59 5.17
N LEU A 14 31.65 -4.23 6.24
CA LEU A 14 30.40 -5.00 6.30
C LEU A 14 29.20 -4.18 6.84
N LEU A 15 29.45 -2.92 7.21
CA LEU A 15 28.44 -1.94 7.63
C LEU A 15 28.37 -0.77 6.65
N SER A 16 28.69 -1.00 5.36
CA SER A 16 28.25 -0.08 4.33
C SER A 16 26.72 0.02 4.40
N PRO A 17 26.12 1.23 4.36
CA PRO A 17 24.70 1.33 4.09
C PRO A 17 24.46 0.52 2.82
N GLN A 18 23.61 -0.51 2.90
CA GLN A 18 23.22 -1.25 1.70
C GLN A 18 22.78 -0.19 0.69
N GLU A 19 23.46 -0.15 -0.47
CA GLU A 19 22.92 0.59 -1.60
C GLU A 19 21.47 0.12 -1.77
N PRO A 20 20.51 1.05 -1.99
CA PRO A 20 19.13 0.67 -2.17
C PRO A 20 19.09 -0.45 -3.20
N VAL A 21 18.59 -1.62 -2.79
CA VAL A 21 18.41 -2.75 -3.68
C VAL A 21 17.64 -2.22 -4.88
N PRO A 22 18.20 -2.26 -6.10
CA PRO A 22 17.46 -1.82 -7.26
C PRO A 22 16.18 -2.65 -7.29
N GLN A 23 15.03 -2.00 -7.15
CA GLN A 23 13.75 -2.65 -7.34
C GLN A 23 13.68 -3.05 -8.81
N SER A 24 14.17 -4.24 -9.15
CA SER A 24 13.73 -4.94 -10.34
C SER A 24 12.33 -5.46 -10.05
N ALA A 25 11.38 -4.55 -9.92
CA ALA A 25 9.98 -4.90 -9.99
C ALA A 25 9.80 -5.59 -11.33
N SER A 26 9.65 -6.91 -11.36
CA SER A 26 9.41 -7.64 -12.60
C SER A 26 8.02 -7.22 -13.06
N PRO A 27 7.92 -6.29 -14.03
CA PRO A 27 6.63 -5.80 -14.51
C PRO A 27 5.84 -6.94 -15.17
N ASP A 28 6.47 -8.11 -15.34
CA ASP A 28 6.02 -9.24 -16.11
C ASP A 28 4.69 -9.77 -15.62
N ARG A 29 4.40 -9.80 -14.31
CA ARG A 29 3.12 -10.35 -13.83
C ARG A 29 1.94 -9.44 -14.15
N LEU A 30 2.04 -8.15 -13.83
CA LEU A 30 1.00 -7.17 -14.18
C LEU A 30 0.90 -7.01 -15.69
N ALA A 31 2.03 -6.89 -16.38
CA ALA A 31 2.06 -6.80 -17.84
C ALA A 31 1.48 -8.05 -18.50
N HIS A 32 1.69 -9.26 -17.94
CA HIS A 32 1.09 -10.49 -18.43
C HIS A 32 -0.44 -10.50 -18.27
N ARG A 33 -0.96 -10.06 -17.12
CA ARG A 33 -2.41 -9.91 -16.91
C ARG A 33 -3.02 -8.90 -17.88
N LEU A 34 -2.30 -7.82 -18.15
CA LEU A 34 -2.72 -6.78 -19.10
C LEU A 34 -2.43 -7.14 -20.58
N ALA A 35 -1.69 -8.22 -20.87
CA ALA A 35 -1.33 -8.61 -22.23
C ALA A 35 -2.56 -9.07 -23.04
N GLY A 36 -3.56 -9.62 -22.36
CA GLY A 36 -4.84 -10.05 -22.95
C GLY A 36 -5.88 -8.93 -23.08
N TRP A 37 -5.49 -7.65 -22.93
CA TRP A 37 -6.44 -6.54 -22.99
C TRP A 37 -7.19 -6.51 -24.33
N ASP A 38 -8.52 -6.50 -24.26
CA ASP A 38 -9.40 -6.45 -25.40
C ASP A 38 -10.26 -5.19 -25.31
N LEU A 39 -10.14 -4.27 -26.27
CA LEU A 39 -10.91 -3.02 -26.29
C LEU A 39 -12.40 -3.24 -26.49
N ASP A 40 -12.80 -4.32 -27.16
CA ASP A 40 -14.21 -4.62 -27.40
C ASP A 40 -14.90 -5.06 -26.10
N ARG A 41 -14.15 -5.69 -25.19
CA ARG A 41 -14.61 -6.14 -23.88
C ARG A 41 -14.37 -5.10 -22.78
N GLN A 42 -13.21 -4.46 -22.79
CA GLN A 42 -12.75 -3.47 -21.81
C GLN A 42 -12.48 -2.11 -22.48
N PRO A 43 -13.54 -1.42 -22.96
CA PRO A 43 -13.38 -0.12 -23.58
C PRO A 43 -12.99 0.94 -22.55
N TRP A 44 -12.25 1.95 -23.02
CA TRP A 44 -12.09 3.19 -22.27
C TRP A 44 -13.42 3.94 -22.17
N SER A 45 -13.73 4.51 -21.01
CA SER A 45 -14.90 5.40 -20.86
C SER A 45 -14.49 6.82 -20.47
N SER A 46 -15.29 7.82 -20.86
CA SER A 46 -15.04 9.22 -20.46
C SER A 46 -15.28 9.47 -18.96
N GLU A 47 -16.00 8.58 -18.30
CA GLU A 47 -16.41 8.72 -16.90
C GLU A 47 -15.37 8.11 -15.95
N THR A 48 -14.87 6.91 -16.30
CA THR A 48 -14.02 6.08 -15.44
C THR A 48 -12.64 5.81 -16.04
N GLY A 49 -12.42 6.17 -17.30
CA GLY A 49 -11.22 5.81 -18.07
C GLY A 49 -11.08 4.30 -18.16
N TRP A 50 -9.94 3.76 -17.75
CA TRP A 50 -9.65 2.33 -17.76
C TRP A 50 -10.14 1.57 -16.51
N LEU A 51 -10.65 2.26 -15.48
CA LEU A 51 -10.95 1.63 -14.18
C LEU A 51 -11.83 0.38 -14.31
N THR A 52 -12.97 0.47 -14.99
CA THR A 52 -13.91 -0.66 -15.11
C THR A 52 -13.26 -1.87 -15.77
N GLY A 53 -12.52 -1.64 -16.87
CA GLY A 53 -11.78 -2.70 -17.54
C GLY A 53 -10.65 -3.28 -16.67
N LEU A 54 -9.98 -2.44 -15.88
CA LEU A 54 -8.94 -2.88 -14.95
C LEU A 54 -9.51 -3.75 -13.84
N LEU A 55 -10.65 -3.36 -13.25
CA LEU A 55 -11.34 -4.16 -12.24
C LEU A 55 -11.75 -5.53 -12.79
N GLU A 56 -12.23 -5.58 -14.03
CA GLU A 56 -12.58 -6.85 -14.68
C GLU A 56 -11.36 -7.73 -14.95
N VAL A 57 -10.32 -7.21 -15.60
CA VAL A 57 -9.10 -7.96 -15.96
C VAL A 57 -8.33 -8.40 -14.72
N LEU A 58 -8.36 -7.59 -13.66
CA LEU A 58 -7.69 -7.88 -12.40
C LEU A 58 -8.58 -8.66 -11.43
N GLU A 59 -9.80 -9.00 -11.82
CA GLU A 59 -10.78 -9.75 -11.01
C GLU A 59 -11.04 -9.10 -9.64
N ILE A 60 -11.00 -7.77 -9.57
CA ILE A 60 -11.23 -7.01 -8.34
C ILE A 60 -12.71 -6.62 -8.29
N PRO A 61 -13.48 -7.09 -7.29
CA PRO A 61 -14.89 -6.77 -7.21
C PRO A 61 -15.09 -5.29 -6.84
N PRO A 62 -16.11 -4.60 -7.39
CA PRO A 62 -16.46 -3.24 -6.98
C PRO A 62 -16.70 -3.09 -5.46
N SER A 63 -17.09 -4.16 -4.77
CA SER A 63 -17.27 -4.18 -3.31
C SER A 63 -15.97 -4.04 -2.52
N ALA A 64 -14.80 -4.22 -3.13
CA ALA A 64 -13.50 -3.95 -2.51
C ALA A 64 -13.17 -2.44 -2.44
N GLN A 65 -14.08 -1.58 -2.91
CA GLN A 65 -13.91 -0.13 -2.87
C GLN A 65 -13.86 0.38 -1.42
N THR A 66 -12.82 1.15 -1.13
CA THR A 66 -12.71 2.02 0.04
C THR A 66 -12.43 3.45 -0.43
N LEU A 67 -12.81 4.45 0.36
CA LEU A 67 -12.69 5.86 -0.02
C LEU A 67 -11.90 6.64 1.02
N VAL A 68 -10.82 7.28 0.56
CA VAL A 68 -9.96 8.14 1.36
C VAL A 68 -10.05 9.57 0.85
N PHE A 69 -10.38 10.51 1.73
CA PHE A 69 -10.47 11.93 1.40
C PHE A 69 -9.30 12.75 1.96
N SER A 70 -8.44 12.15 2.78
CA SER A 70 -7.21 12.79 3.21
C SER A 70 -6.17 12.85 2.09
N GLN A 71 -5.43 13.96 2.04
CA GLN A 71 -4.37 14.23 1.07
C GLN A 71 -3.06 13.50 1.42
N THR A 72 -3.11 12.17 1.47
CA THR A 72 -2.02 11.28 1.90
C THR A 72 -1.51 10.37 0.77
N SER A 73 -1.42 10.89 -0.45
CA SER A 73 -1.03 10.12 -1.64
C SER A 73 -0.15 10.86 -2.64
N PHE A 74 0.28 10.14 -3.67
CA PHE A 74 1.00 10.67 -4.84
C PHE A 74 0.21 11.78 -5.56
N GLN A 75 -1.11 11.62 -5.71
CA GLN A 75 -2.00 12.59 -6.35
C GLN A 75 -2.74 13.50 -5.36
N ASN A 76 -2.12 13.83 -4.21
CA ASN A 76 -2.74 14.52 -3.07
C ASN A 76 -3.59 15.76 -3.44
N THR A 77 -3.12 16.62 -4.35
CA THR A 77 -3.80 17.85 -4.80
C THR A 77 -5.15 17.63 -5.50
N ARG A 78 -5.51 16.38 -5.80
CA ARG A 78 -6.78 15.99 -6.44
C ARG A 78 -7.77 15.34 -5.47
N ILE A 79 -7.36 15.16 -4.22
CA ILE A 79 -8.14 14.48 -3.20
C ILE A 79 -8.79 15.51 -2.30
N SER A 80 -10.09 15.35 -2.07
CA SER A 80 -10.85 16.12 -1.10
C SER A 80 -12.05 15.31 -0.60
N SER A 81 -12.78 15.85 0.39
CA SER A 81 -14.05 15.26 0.81
C SER A 81 -15.11 15.27 -0.30
N HIS A 82 -15.00 16.17 -1.30
CA HIS A 82 -15.89 16.21 -2.47
C HIS A 82 -15.46 15.31 -3.62
N GLN A 83 -14.19 14.91 -3.64
CA GLN A 83 -13.57 14.06 -4.65
C GLN A 83 -12.57 13.14 -3.96
N PRO A 84 -13.05 12.10 -3.25
CA PRO A 84 -12.16 11.16 -2.58
C PRO A 84 -11.33 10.35 -3.59
N ARG A 85 -10.24 9.75 -3.13
CA ARG A 85 -9.58 8.69 -3.87
C ARG A 85 -10.26 7.37 -3.51
N ALA A 86 -10.65 6.61 -4.51
CA ALA A 86 -11.02 5.21 -4.34
C ALA A 86 -9.77 4.35 -4.29
N LEU A 87 -9.72 3.44 -3.33
CA LEU A 87 -8.77 2.35 -3.27
C LEU A 87 -9.53 1.04 -3.44
N PHE A 88 -9.05 0.20 -4.34
CA PHE A 88 -9.55 -1.16 -4.56
C PHE A 88 -8.43 -2.14 -4.24
N PHE A 89 -8.77 -3.27 -3.64
CA PHE A 89 -7.83 -4.34 -3.33
C PHE A 89 -8.33 -5.67 -3.91
N GLY A 90 -7.44 -6.38 -4.57
CA GLY A 90 -7.58 -7.80 -4.88
C GLY A 90 -6.56 -8.61 -4.09
N ASP A 91 -6.38 -9.87 -4.46
CA ASP A 91 -5.47 -10.78 -3.75
C ASP A 91 -4.01 -10.28 -3.74
N ASP A 92 -3.54 -9.74 -4.86
CA ASP A 92 -2.14 -9.35 -5.05
C ASP A 92 -1.95 -8.02 -5.78
N VAL A 93 -3.03 -7.29 -6.06
CA VAL A 93 -3.00 -5.99 -6.75
C VAL A 93 -3.91 -5.00 -6.05
N TYR A 94 -3.44 -3.77 -5.91
CA TYR A 94 -4.20 -2.63 -5.40
C TYR A 94 -4.28 -1.54 -6.46
N LEU A 95 -5.44 -0.91 -6.58
CA LEU A 95 -5.67 0.21 -7.48
C LEU A 95 -6.06 1.45 -6.69
N GLY A 96 -5.45 2.60 -7.01
CA GLY A 96 -5.88 3.92 -6.58
C GLY A 96 -6.44 4.70 -7.75
N TRP A 97 -7.69 5.14 -7.64
CA TRP A 97 -8.38 5.90 -8.68
C TRP A 97 -9.02 7.17 -8.11
N ILE A 98 -8.89 8.26 -8.86
CA ILE A 98 -9.53 9.53 -8.55
C ILE A 98 -10.30 9.94 -9.82
N PRO A 99 -11.58 10.31 -9.73
CA PRO A 99 -12.36 10.74 -10.88
C PRO A 99 -11.62 11.83 -11.68
N GLY A 100 -11.50 11.66 -13.00
CA GLY A 100 -10.84 12.63 -13.88
C GLY A 100 -9.33 12.82 -13.69
N ALA A 101 -8.68 12.02 -12.84
CA ALA A 101 -7.23 12.05 -12.71
C ALA A 101 -6.53 11.43 -13.93
N PRO A 102 -5.30 11.88 -14.27
CA PRO A 102 -4.61 11.43 -15.47
C PRO A 102 -4.07 10.00 -15.36
N VAL A 103 -4.01 9.44 -14.15
CA VAL A 103 -3.47 8.11 -13.91
C VAL A 103 -4.27 7.33 -12.87
N VAL A 104 -4.27 6.00 -13.01
CA VAL A 104 -4.58 5.03 -11.95
C VAL A 104 -3.27 4.65 -11.27
N GLU A 105 -3.22 4.72 -9.95
CA GLU A 105 -2.11 4.21 -9.13
C GLU A 105 -2.25 2.69 -9.01
N VAL A 106 -1.16 1.94 -9.11
CA VAL A 106 -1.18 0.47 -9.01
C VAL A 106 -0.05 0.02 -8.08
N ILE A 107 -0.37 -0.88 -7.17
CA ILE A 107 0.63 -1.61 -6.39
C ILE A 107 0.43 -3.10 -6.64
N THR A 108 1.50 -3.83 -6.92
CA THR A 108 1.46 -5.29 -7.07
C THR A 108 2.33 -5.99 -6.05
N LEU A 109 1.93 -7.20 -5.69
CA LEU A 109 2.68 -8.08 -4.80
C LEU A 109 3.13 -9.35 -5.53
N GLY A 110 4.13 -10.01 -4.97
CA GLY A 110 4.69 -11.26 -5.50
C GLY A 110 6.07 -11.13 -6.14
N GLU A 111 6.69 -9.96 -6.06
CA GLU A 111 8.09 -9.75 -6.46
C GLU A 111 9.04 -10.14 -5.31
N ALA A 112 10.31 -10.38 -5.63
CA ALA A 112 11.25 -10.88 -4.62
C ALA A 112 11.66 -9.80 -3.61
N GLU A 113 11.55 -8.54 -4.02
CA GLU A 113 12.05 -7.35 -3.32
C GLU A 113 10.97 -6.59 -2.55
N GLY A 114 9.69 -6.96 -2.69
CA GLY A 114 8.55 -6.32 -2.03
C GLY A 114 7.47 -5.82 -3.00
N PRO A 115 6.64 -4.85 -2.61
CA PRO A 115 5.63 -4.27 -3.52
C PRO A 115 6.28 -3.53 -4.70
N GLY A 116 5.75 -3.78 -5.90
CA GLY A 116 6.04 -3.03 -7.12
C GLY A 116 5.05 -1.88 -7.30
N PHE A 117 5.52 -0.70 -7.73
CA PHE A 117 4.73 0.51 -7.86
C PHE A 117 4.60 0.94 -9.31
N PHE A 118 3.38 1.20 -9.76
CA PHE A 118 3.11 1.58 -11.15
C PHE A 118 2.01 2.65 -11.24
N THR A 119 1.97 3.32 -12.39
CA THR A 119 0.79 4.08 -12.80
C THR A 119 0.32 3.64 -14.16
N ILE A 120 -0.99 3.69 -14.38
CA ILE A 120 -1.61 3.47 -15.68
C ILE A 120 -2.19 4.78 -16.19
N ASP A 121 -1.73 5.22 -17.36
CA ASP A 121 -2.21 6.44 -18.01
C ASP A 121 -3.68 6.30 -18.48
N GLN A 122 -4.50 7.30 -18.14
CA GLN A 122 -5.94 7.35 -18.40
C GLN A 122 -6.30 8.00 -19.75
N SER A 123 -5.33 8.28 -20.63
CA SER A 123 -5.64 8.75 -21.98
C SER A 123 -6.33 7.65 -22.80
N ASN A 124 -7.31 8.06 -23.62
CA ASN A 124 -8.01 7.17 -24.53
C ASN A 124 -7.05 6.72 -25.65
N THR A 125 -6.44 5.56 -25.44
CA THR A 125 -5.55 4.93 -26.42
C THR A 125 -6.01 3.49 -26.68
N LYS A 126 -5.25 2.73 -27.48
CA LYS A 126 -5.60 1.35 -27.81
C LYS A 126 -5.42 0.36 -26.64
N ARG A 127 -4.71 0.74 -25.58
CA ARG A 127 -4.53 -0.09 -24.38
C ARG A 127 -4.00 0.74 -23.20
N PRO A 128 -4.23 0.30 -21.96
CA PRO A 128 -3.60 0.90 -20.78
C PRO A 128 -2.07 0.95 -20.92
N ARG A 129 -1.47 2.10 -20.60
CA ARG A 129 0.00 2.28 -20.65
C ARG A 129 0.55 2.33 -19.23
N LEU A 130 1.42 1.37 -18.93
CA LEU A 130 2.06 1.21 -17.62
C LEU A 130 3.36 2.01 -17.54
N THR A 131 3.53 2.73 -16.44
CA THR A 131 4.80 3.37 -16.05
C THR A 131 5.22 2.80 -14.71
N VAL A 132 6.47 2.34 -14.61
CA VAL A 132 7.08 1.81 -13.38
C VAL A 132 7.59 2.99 -12.54
N HIS A 133 7.37 2.93 -11.23
CA HIS A 133 7.92 3.87 -10.25
C HIS A 133 8.86 3.14 -9.29
N GLY A 134 9.90 3.83 -8.84
CA GLY A 134 10.90 3.30 -7.89
C GLY A 134 10.97 4.13 -6.61
N GLU A 135 12.03 4.93 -6.48
CA GLU A 135 12.43 5.59 -5.21
C GLU A 135 11.37 6.54 -4.63
N ASP A 136 10.62 7.26 -5.47
CA ASP A 136 9.61 8.22 -5.01
C ASP A 136 8.53 7.56 -4.14
N CYS A 137 8.10 6.34 -4.49
CA CYS A 137 7.10 5.58 -3.75
C CYS A 137 7.66 5.07 -2.42
N LEU A 138 8.94 4.68 -2.40
CA LEU A 138 9.64 4.18 -1.21
C LEU A 138 9.85 5.24 -0.13
N THR A 139 9.75 6.52 -0.45
CA THR A 139 9.77 7.59 0.57
C THR A 139 8.73 7.35 1.66
N CYS A 140 7.55 6.83 1.27
CA CYS A 140 6.49 6.47 2.22
C CYS A 140 6.43 4.95 2.46
N HIS A 141 6.59 4.15 1.41
CA HIS A 141 6.41 2.70 1.45
C HIS A 141 7.66 1.90 1.86
N GLY A 142 8.81 2.56 2.02
CA GLY A 142 10.06 1.97 2.52
C GLY A 142 10.62 2.73 3.72
N GLY A 143 9.82 3.60 4.33
CA GLY A 143 10.24 4.49 5.42
C GLY A 143 9.95 3.95 6.81
N PRO A 144 10.05 4.79 7.85
CA PRO A 144 9.83 4.38 9.25
C PRO A 144 8.45 3.77 9.51
N LEU A 145 7.43 4.18 8.73
CA LEU A 145 6.06 3.67 8.82
C LEU A 145 5.91 2.23 8.33
N THR A 146 6.90 1.69 7.65
CA THR A 146 6.95 0.29 7.20
C THR A 146 8.20 -0.41 7.73
N HIS A 147 8.67 0.02 8.92
CA HIS A 147 9.89 -0.50 9.57
C HIS A 147 11.15 -0.40 8.71
N ASN A 148 11.22 0.61 7.83
CA ASN A 148 12.27 0.79 6.83
C ASN A 148 12.39 -0.41 5.88
N ARG A 149 11.26 -1.06 5.58
CA ARG A 149 11.14 -2.15 4.61
C ARG A 149 10.08 -1.81 3.57
N PRO A 150 10.24 -2.23 2.31
CA PRO A 150 9.17 -2.13 1.32
C PRO A 150 7.88 -2.77 1.84
N GLY A 151 6.81 -1.98 1.92
CA GLY A 151 5.56 -2.40 2.52
C GLY A 151 4.39 -1.47 2.19
N LEU A 152 3.20 -1.92 2.53
CA LEU A 152 1.93 -1.21 2.36
C LEU A 152 1.53 -0.53 3.66
N LEU A 153 0.75 0.53 3.58
CA LEU A 153 0.28 1.25 4.77
C LEU A 153 -1.11 1.84 4.57
N ALA A 154 -1.94 1.75 5.61
CA ALA A 154 -3.13 2.55 5.80
C ALA A 154 -2.93 3.47 7.00
N ARG A 155 -3.23 4.75 6.83
CA ARG A 155 -3.07 5.75 7.91
C ARG A 155 -4.42 6.31 8.31
N SER A 156 -4.61 6.42 9.62
CA SER A 156 -5.70 7.15 10.25
C SER A 156 -5.13 8.48 10.77
N VAL A 157 -5.62 9.59 10.21
CA VAL A 157 -5.12 10.96 10.44
C VAL A 157 -6.22 11.91 10.90
N HIS A 158 -5.85 13.13 11.26
CA HIS A 158 -6.77 14.21 11.61
C HIS A 158 -6.76 15.25 10.47
N PRO A 159 -7.58 15.09 9.42
CA PRO A 159 -7.58 16.01 8.29
C PRO A 159 -8.36 17.29 8.62
N ALA A 160 -7.92 18.43 8.12
CA ALA A 160 -8.73 19.64 8.03
C ALA A 160 -9.87 19.45 7.00
N ALA A 161 -10.76 20.45 6.87
CA ALA A 161 -11.90 20.39 5.95
C ALA A 161 -11.52 20.17 4.48
N ASP A 162 -10.33 20.63 4.08
CA ASP A 162 -9.75 20.46 2.74
C ASP A 162 -9.06 19.09 2.53
N GLY A 163 -9.02 18.24 3.57
CA GLY A 163 -8.39 16.93 3.55
C GLY A 163 -6.91 16.93 3.93
N ILE A 164 -6.29 18.09 4.21
CA ILE A 164 -4.87 18.15 4.61
C ILE A 164 -4.71 17.60 6.04
N PRO A 165 -3.84 16.59 6.27
CA PRO A 165 -3.57 16.10 7.61
C PRO A 165 -2.93 17.17 8.51
N ILE A 166 -3.55 17.44 9.66
CA ILE A 166 -2.98 18.30 10.69
C ILE A 166 -2.00 17.48 11.52
N LEU A 167 -0.70 17.60 11.21
CA LEU A 167 0.35 16.75 11.79
C LEU A 167 0.47 16.86 13.32
N GLY A 168 0.08 17.99 13.91
CA GLY A 168 0.10 18.20 15.37
C GLY A 168 -0.80 17.25 16.17
N PHE A 169 -1.84 16.69 15.55
CA PHE A 169 -2.70 15.68 16.17
C PHE A 169 -2.22 14.24 15.93
N GLY A 170 -1.10 14.08 15.24
CA GLY A 170 -0.47 12.79 14.97
C GLY A 170 -1.15 11.99 13.85
N SER A 171 -0.74 10.74 13.75
CA SER A 171 -1.18 9.78 12.74
C SER A 171 -0.99 8.38 13.29
N ASN A 172 -1.96 7.50 13.06
CA ASN A 172 -1.86 6.08 13.39
C ASN A 172 -1.69 5.27 12.12
N LEU A 173 -0.81 4.26 12.16
CA LEU A 173 -0.89 3.15 11.22
C LEU A 173 -2.06 2.27 11.64
N VAL A 174 -2.80 1.79 10.65
CA VAL A 174 -3.97 0.95 10.90
C VAL A 174 -3.69 -0.45 10.38
N ASP A 175 -3.86 -1.41 11.28
CA ASP A 175 -3.87 -2.84 11.02
C ASP A 175 -5.11 -3.47 11.66
N HIS A 176 -5.23 -4.80 11.55
CA HIS A 176 -6.35 -5.54 12.13
C HIS A 176 -6.40 -5.51 13.67
N THR A 177 -5.31 -5.17 14.36
CA THR A 177 -5.23 -5.11 15.84
C THR A 177 -5.59 -3.74 16.40
N THR A 178 -5.57 -2.71 15.55
CA THR A 178 -5.82 -1.32 15.94
C THR A 178 -7.25 -1.16 16.47
N PRO A 179 -7.50 -0.56 17.65
CA PRO A 179 -8.89 -0.35 18.12
C PRO A 179 -9.70 0.54 17.17
N LEU A 180 -11.00 0.26 16.95
CA LEU A 180 -11.87 1.06 16.06
C LEU A 180 -11.85 2.56 16.38
N ALA A 181 -11.77 2.91 17.67
CA ALA A 181 -11.68 4.29 18.16
C ALA A 181 -10.50 5.09 17.57
N LYS A 182 -9.48 4.41 17.03
CA LYS A 182 -8.29 5.00 16.42
C LYS A 182 -8.27 4.87 14.89
N ARG A 183 -9.26 4.21 14.28
CA ARG A 183 -9.29 3.92 12.84
C ARG A 183 -9.99 5.01 12.01
N TRP A 184 -9.63 5.02 10.72
CA TRP A 184 -10.34 5.68 9.62
C TRP A 184 -10.35 7.21 9.58
N GLY A 185 -9.55 7.91 10.39
CA GLY A 185 -9.43 9.36 10.25
C GLY A 185 -8.91 9.73 8.85
N GLY A 186 -9.65 10.55 8.09
CA GLY A 186 -9.37 10.79 6.66
C GLY A 186 -10.06 9.85 5.67
N TRP A 187 -10.90 8.94 6.14
CA TRP A 187 -11.61 7.97 5.31
C TRP A 187 -13.12 8.12 5.47
N PHE A 188 -13.85 7.79 4.40
CA PHE A 188 -15.28 7.57 4.50
C PHE A 188 -15.53 6.15 5.01
N VAL A 189 -16.53 6.01 5.88
CA VAL A 189 -16.95 4.72 6.45
C VAL A 189 -18.45 4.63 6.26
N THR A 190 -18.91 3.65 5.49
CA THR A 190 -20.32 3.31 5.33
C THR A 190 -20.60 1.97 5.99
N GLY A 191 -21.78 1.81 6.59
CA GLY A 191 -22.13 0.63 7.37
C GLY A 191 -22.22 0.94 8.88
N ASP A 192 -22.68 -0.04 9.65
CA ASP A 192 -22.90 0.09 11.09
C ASP A 192 -21.74 -0.53 11.88
N THR A 193 -21.10 0.27 12.74
CA THR A 193 -20.04 -0.19 13.65
C THR A 193 -20.60 -0.81 14.95
N GLY A 194 -21.92 -0.89 15.09
CA GLY A 194 -22.59 -1.31 16.32
C GLY A 194 -22.44 -0.27 17.44
N GLY A 195 -22.35 1.01 17.07
CA GLY A 195 -22.14 2.12 18.01
C GLY A 195 -20.70 2.27 18.54
N GLN A 196 -19.76 1.47 18.03
CA GLN A 196 -18.34 1.62 18.40
C GLN A 196 -17.77 2.91 17.80
N PRO A 197 -17.02 3.70 18.59
CA PRO A 197 -16.46 4.96 18.13
C PRO A 197 -15.36 4.72 17.08
N HIS A 198 -15.23 5.66 16.14
CA HIS A 198 -14.15 5.72 15.14
C HIS A 198 -13.87 7.17 14.70
N LEU A 199 -12.81 7.37 13.91
CA LEU A 199 -12.38 8.69 13.42
C LEU A 199 -12.83 8.97 11.98
N GLY A 200 -13.33 7.95 11.26
CA GLY A 200 -13.90 8.12 9.91
C GLY A 200 -15.09 9.06 9.85
N ASN A 201 -15.36 9.60 8.65
CA ASN A 201 -16.41 10.59 8.38
C ASN A 201 -16.22 11.92 9.14
N ARG A 202 -15.01 12.24 9.60
CA ARG A 202 -14.73 13.44 10.42
C ARG A 202 -13.57 14.27 9.89
N THR A 203 -13.68 15.57 10.06
CA THR A 203 -12.62 16.57 9.82
C THR A 203 -12.31 17.29 11.13
N THR A 204 -11.16 17.95 11.19
CA THR A 204 -10.67 18.68 12.36
C THR A 204 -10.74 20.17 12.05
N THR A 205 -11.14 20.98 13.03
CA THR A 205 -11.02 22.44 12.95
C THR A 205 -9.71 22.88 13.61
N ASP A 206 -9.05 23.88 13.03
CA ASP A 206 -7.74 24.36 13.50
C ASP A 206 -7.78 24.96 14.92
N GLU A 207 -8.97 25.34 15.41
CA GLU A 207 -9.13 26.16 16.61
C GLU A 207 -9.35 25.39 17.93
N GLU A 208 -9.81 24.13 17.92
CA GLU A 208 -10.30 23.48 19.16
C GLU A 208 -9.76 22.08 19.45
N GLY A 209 -9.27 21.33 18.45
CA GLY A 209 -8.77 19.97 18.66
C GLY A 209 -9.77 18.80 18.78
N PRO A 210 -11.12 18.94 18.84
CA PRO A 210 -12.00 17.81 18.66
C PRO A 210 -12.26 17.56 17.17
N LEU A 211 -12.45 16.29 16.82
CA LEU A 211 -12.95 15.89 15.51
C LEU A 211 -14.44 16.26 15.37
N VAL A 212 -14.78 16.94 14.28
CA VAL A 212 -16.15 17.31 13.90
C VAL A 212 -16.60 16.40 12.76
N ALA A 213 -17.87 16.01 12.71
CA ALA A 213 -18.40 15.28 11.57
C ALA A 213 -18.22 16.10 10.29
N ALA A 214 -17.73 15.48 9.21
CA ALA A 214 -17.60 16.17 7.95
C ALA A 214 -19.02 16.49 7.43
N GLU A 215 -19.30 17.75 7.08
CA GLU A 215 -20.60 18.19 6.53
C GLU A 215 -21.05 17.36 5.31
N HIS A 216 -20.10 16.73 4.65
CA HIS A 216 -20.23 15.96 3.41
C HIS A 216 -20.20 14.43 3.63
N SER A 217 -20.41 13.95 4.87
CA SER A 217 -20.34 12.52 5.20
C SER A 217 -21.70 11.84 5.46
N ALA A 218 -22.81 12.58 5.35
CA ALA A 218 -24.14 11.98 5.43
C ALA A 218 -24.32 10.91 4.33
N PRO A 219 -24.92 9.73 4.63
CA PRO A 219 -25.07 8.64 3.66
C PRO A 219 -25.70 9.09 2.33
N GLU A 220 -26.75 9.92 2.38
CA GLU A 220 -27.43 10.42 1.18
C GLU A 220 -26.55 11.37 0.37
N PHE A 221 -25.82 12.26 1.06
CA PHE A 221 -24.88 13.16 0.39
C PHE A 221 -23.79 12.34 -0.32
N LEU A 222 -23.16 11.40 0.40
CA LEU A 222 -22.09 10.57 -0.11
C LEU A 222 -22.58 9.73 -1.29
N ALA A 223 -23.67 8.96 -1.14
CA ALA A 223 -24.23 8.16 -2.22
C ALA A 223 -24.56 9.01 -3.47
N SER A 224 -25.17 10.19 -3.28
CA SER A 224 -25.47 11.10 -4.40
C SER A 224 -24.20 11.60 -5.10
N ARG A 225 -23.13 11.87 -4.34
CA ARG A 225 -21.85 12.36 -4.86
C ARG A 225 -21.12 11.25 -5.61
N LEU A 226 -21.06 10.05 -5.04
CA LEU A 226 -20.40 8.89 -5.65
C LEU A 226 -21.09 8.50 -6.96
N LYS A 227 -22.42 8.52 -7.00
CA LYS A 227 -23.16 8.32 -8.25
C LYS A 227 -22.83 9.37 -9.31
N ARG A 228 -22.81 10.66 -8.96
CA ARG A 228 -22.47 11.75 -9.89
C ARG A 228 -21.05 11.65 -10.45
N LEU A 229 -20.14 11.06 -9.68
CA LEU A 229 -18.73 10.89 -10.04
C LEU A 229 -18.41 9.48 -10.58
N HIS A 230 -19.44 8.65 -10.81
CA HIS A 230 -19.33 7.33 -11.42
C HIS A 230 -18.41 6.35 -10.66
N TYR A 231 -18.47 6.36 -9.33
CA TYR A 231 -17.79 5.34 -8.52
C TYR A 231 -18.46 3.97 -8.71
N PRO A 232 -17.68 2.88 -8.80
CA PRO A 232 -18.21 1.51 -8.94
C PRO A 232 -19.13 1.03 -7.79
N SER A 233 -18.95 1.56 -6.58
CA SER A 233 -19.78 1.24 -5.41
C SER A 233 -20.36 2.50 -4.76
N GLU A 234 -21.51 2.36 -4.11
CA GLU A 234 -22.26 3.45 -3.46
C GLU A 234 -21.64 3.95 -2.14
N GLY A 235 -20.53 3.34 -1.70
CA GLY A 235 -19.91 3.67 -0.42
C GLY A 235 -18.47 3.20 -0.25
N SER A 236 -18.04 3.19 1.01
CA SER A 236 -16.74 2.75 1.50
C SER A 236 -17.01 1.84 2.68
N ASP A 237 -17.36 0.59 2.36
CA ASP A 237 -17.96 -0.33 3.31
C ASP A 237 -17.01 -0.65 4.48
N LEU A 238 -17.58 -0.70 5.69
CA LEU A 238 -16.88 -1.06 6.92
C LEU A 238 -16.11 -2.38 6.77
N LEU A 239 -16.73 -3.41 6.18
CA LEU A 239 -16.08 -4.71 5.99
C LEU A 239 -14.95 -4.60 4.97
N ALA A 240 -15.13 -3.83 3.89
CA ALA A 240 -14.07 -3.60 2.90
C ALA A 240 -12.85 -2.93 3.54
N LEU A 241 -13.05 -1.94 4.42
CA LEU A 241 -11.97 -1.30 5.18
C LEU A 241 -11.26 -2.30 6.11
N MET A 242 -12.02 -3.12 6.84
CA MET A 242 -11.45 -4.10 7.76
C MET A 242 -10.65 -5.20 7.03
N VAL A 243 -11.16 -5.67 5.88
CA VAL A 243 -10.46 -6.65 5.04
C VAL A 243 -9.20 -6.02 4.44
N LEU A 244 -9.28 -4.80 3.91
CA LEU A 244 -8.11 -4.07 3.41
C LEU A 244 -7.02 -4.03 4.49
N GLU A 245 -7.33 -3.52 5.69
CA GLU A 245 -6.36 -3.37 6.79
C GLU A 245 -5.73 -4.69 7.23
N HIS A 246 -6.53 -5.76 7.31
CA HIS A 246 -6.02 -7.09 7.59
C HIS A 246 -5.07 -7.59 6.50
N GLN A 247 -5.47 -7.40 5.25
CA GLN A 247 -4.72 -7.82 4.08
C GLN A 247 -3.40 -7.04 3.93
N LEU A 248 -3.37 -5.74 4.22
CA LEU A 248 -2.14 -4.95 4.20
C LEU A 248 -1.12 -5.49 5.22
N ASP A 249 -1.56 -5.78 6.45
CA ASP A 249 -0.69 -6.33 7.49
C ASP A 249 -0.15 -7.73 7.12
N LEU A 250 -1.02 -8.60 6.59
CA LEU A 250 -0.60 -9.92 6.11
C LEU A 250 0.46 -9.82 5.00
N HIS A 251 0.25 -8.96 4.01
CA HIS A 251 1.20 -8.77 2.92
C HIS A 251 2.53 -8.19 3.38
N ASN A 252 2.52 -7.28 4.35
CA ASN A 252 3.74 -6.77 4.96
C ASN A 252 4.51 -7.89 5.67
N ARG A 253 3.82 -8.72 6.47
CA ARG A 253 4.44 -9.86 7.15
C ARG A 253 5.03 -10.87 6.16
N MET A 254 4.32 -11.19 5.09
CA MET A 254 4.83 -12.09 4.04
C MET A 254 6.05 -11.51 3.32
N THR A 255 6.04 -10.20 3.04
CA THR A 255 7.19 -9.50 2.43
C THR A 255 8.40 -9.54 3.37
N GLU A 256 8.20 -9.19 4.65
CA GLU A 256 9.26 -9.26 5.66
C GLU A 256 9.83 -10.67 5.79
N ALA A 257 8.97 -11.68 5.92
CA ALA A 257 9.38 -13.08 6.02
C ALA A 257 10.22 -13.51 4.81
N ARG A 258 9.79 -13.14 3.60
CA ARG A 258 10.51 -13.45 2.37
C ARG A 258 11.90 -12.80 2.35
N LEU A 259 12.01 -11.52 2.70
CA LEU A 259 13.28 -10.79 2.74
C LEU A 259 14.25 -11.39 3.76
N GLU A 260 13.76 -11.74 4.95
CA GLU A 260 14.56 -12.36 6.01
C GLU A 260 15.07 -13.74 5.60
N VAL A 261 14.19 -14.58 5.05
CA VAL A 261 14.55 -15.90 4.54
C VAL A 261 15.55 -15.78 3.40
N ALA A 262 15.32 -14.89 2.43
CA ALA A 262 16.25 -14.67 1.33
C ALA A 262 17.63 -14.21 1.82
N SER A 263 17.68 -13.29 2.79
CA SER A 263 18.93 -12.83 3.41
C SER A 263 19.67 -13.95 4.13
N ALA A 264 18.96 -14.80 4.88
CA ALA A 264 19.55 -15.93 5.59
C ALA A 264 20.11 -16.99 4.63
N LEU A 265 19.35 -17.33 3.58
CA LEU A 265 19.78 -18.28 2.56
C LEU A 265 20.97 -17.76 1.76
N GLU A 266 20.98 -16.47 1.41
CA GLU A 266 22.10 -15.85 0.72
C GLU A 266 23.36 -15.83 1.59
N ARG A 267 23.21 -15.55 2.89
CA ARG A 267 24.31 -15.62 3.86
C ARG A 267 24.92 -17.01 3.91
N ASP A 268 24.10 -18.06 4.01
CA ASP A 268 24.60 -19.44 3.99
C ASP A 268 25.29 -19.77 2.66
N ARG A 269 24.71 -19.36 1.54
CA ARG A 269 25.27 -19.56 0.18
C ARG A 269 26.67 -18.94 0.04
N VAL A 270 26.87 -17.74 0.60
CA VAL A 270 28.14 -17.01 0.53
C VAL A 270 29.15 -17.55 1.53
N LEU A 271 28.74 -17.90 2.75
CA LEU A 271 29.66 -18.33 3.81
C LEU A 271 30.09 -19.79 3.70
N ALA A 272 29.21 -20.70 3.25
CA ALA A 272 29.52 -22.13 3.26
C ALA A 272 30.82 -22.49 2.52
N PRO A 273 31.11 -21.97 1.30
CA PRO A 273 32.38 -22.24 0.63
C PRO A 273 33.60 -21.69 1.39
N LEU A 274 33.44 -20.54 2.06
CA LEU A 274 34.52 -19.91 2.84
C LEU A 274 34.87 -20.72 4.10
N LEU A 275 33.91 -21.47 4.63
CA LEU A 275 34.06 -22.34 5.78
C LEU A 275 34.42 -23.78 5.40
N GLY A 276 34.56 -24.09 4.11
CA GLY A 276 34.78 -25.45 3.61
C GLY A 276 33.57 -26.37 3.77
N GLU A 277 32.37 -25.80 3.86
CA GLU A 277 31.10 -26.50 4.00
C GLU A 277 30.36 -26.61 2.65
N SER A 278 29.37 -27.51 2.58
CA SER A 278 28.52 -27.65 1.38
C SER A 278 27.64 -26.41 1.17
N ALA A 279 27.46 -25.99 -0.10
CA ALA A 279 26.56 -24.89 -0.48
C ALA A 279 25.07 -25.14 -0.12
N ASP A 280 24.70 -26.41 0.08
CA ASP A 280 23.35 -26.80 0.49
C ASP A 280 23.14 -26.76 2.01
N ARG A 281 24.21 -26.55 2.79
CA ARG A 281 24.11 -26.46 4.24
C ARG A 281 23.25 -25.26 4.63
N ARG A 282 22.48 -25.44 5.71
CA ARG A 282 21.82 -24.35 6.43
C ARG A 282 22.43 -24.22 7.81
N SER A 283 22.81 -23.01 8.18
CA SER A 283 23.31 -22.75 9.54
C SER A 283 22.18 -22.85 10.56
N SER A 284 22.50 -23.11 11.84
CA SER A 284 21.48 -23.12 12.91
C SER A 284 20.75 -21.79 13.00
N SER A 285 21.47 -20.68 12.83
CA SER A 285 20.89 -19.33 12.78
C SER A 285 19.92 -19.15 11.63
N SER A 286 20.23 -19.66 10.42
CA SER A 286 19.28 -19.60 9.31
C SER A 286 18.03 -20.45 9.57
N ILE A 287 18.19 -21.64 10.15
CA ILE A 287 17.04 -22.49 10.53
C ILE A 287 16.14 -21.76 11.54
N GLU A 288 16.72 -21.17 12.59
CA GLU A 288 15.98 -20.38 13.58
C GLU A 288 15.23 -19.21 12.93
N ILE A 289 15.84 -18.50 11.96
CA ILE A 289 15.17 -17.43 11.20
C ILE A 289 13.99 -17.99 10.41
N LEU A 290 14.17 -19.11 9.70
CA LEU A 290 13.11 -19.74 8.90
C LEU A 290 11.93 -20.17 9.78
N GLU A 291 12.20 -20.82 10.92
CA GLU A 291 11.19 -21.25 11.89
C GLU A 291 10.45 -20.04 12.48
N HIS A 292 11.18 -19.01 12.90
CA HIS A 292 10.59 -17.80 13.44
C HIS A 292 9.68 -17.07 12.43
N GLN A 293 10.11 -16.95 11.17
CA GLN A 293 9.26 -16.35 10.14
C GLN A 293 8.03 -17.20 9.81
N ALA A 294 8.13 -18.53 9.87
CA ALA A 294 6.98 -19.41 9.70
C ALA A 294 5.96 -19.22 10.83
N GLU A 295 6.41 -19.17 12.09
CA GLU A 295 5.53 -18.92 13.25
C GLU A 295 4.80 -17.58 13.17
N ARG A 296 5.42 -16.53 12.61
CA ARG A 296 4.80 -15.20 12.46
C ARG A 296 3.65 -15.16 11.43
N LEU A 297 3.60 -16.14 10.52
CA LEU A 297 2.61 -16.22 9.45
C LEU A 297 1.46 -17.20 9.74
N LEU A 298 1.61 -18.05 10.76
CA LEU A 298 0.59 -19.01 11.23
C LEU A 298 -0.32 -18.38 12.29
#